data_AF-A0AAC9PY43-F1
#
_entry.id   AF-A0AAC9PY43-F1
#
_cell.length_a   1.000
_cell.length_b   1.000
_cell.length_c   1.000
_cell.angle_alpha   90.00
_cell.angle_beta   90.00
_cell.angle_gamma   90.00
#
_symmetry.space_group_name_H-M   'P 1'
#
loop_
_entity.id
_entity.type
_entity.pdbx_description
1 polymer ?
#
loop_
_entity_poly.entity_id
_entity_poly.type
_entity_poly.pdbx_seq_one_letter_code
_entity_poly.pdbx_strand_id
1 'polypeptide(L)'
;MWCKNTVLLFLFLGISCGKTNKFETISEKLDVKNENTLSKKDNLESFKPIIVGANQTEAYLNLLKNKNVGIVANQTSVVFKEHTASTFKNKKNTHLVDSLLSLNVNIKKVFAPEHGFRGQADAGEVVKDGFDTKTGLPIVSLYGSNKKPSPEQLKGLDVVVFDIQDVGARFYTYISSLHYVMEACAEANIPVIILDRPNPNGHYIDGPILEEEHKSFIGMHPIPVIHGMTIGEYAQMINGENWLNNNIKCELTVITMKNYNHKFTYSLPIKPSPNLPNDIAINLYPSLCFFEGTNISVGRGTELQFQIYGAPFLPKTDFSFTPQPNFGSKYPKHENKVCYGVNLTNSPKLNSLDLSYLINAYNATSDKSKFFLTNGFFTKLAGTKQLQNQIEAGESIENIKATWKDGLDKFKKIRSKYLLYN
;
A
#
# COMPACT_ATOMS: atom_id res chain seq x y z
N MET A 1 62.42 -35.99 15.03
CA MET A 1 63.29 -36.42 13.91
C MET A 1 63.23 -35.33 12.84
N TRP A 2 64.38 -34.71 12.53
CA TRP A 2 64.66 -33.80 11.40
C TRP A 2 63.69 -32.65 11.03
N CYS A 3 64.14 -31.43 11.29
CA CYS A 3 63.79 -30.23 10.52
C CYS A 3 64.54 -30.22 9.16
N LYS A 4 64.11 -29.36 8.22
CA LYS A 4 65.06 -28.60 7.36
C LYS A 4 64.41 -27.39 6.66
N ASN A 5 64.93 -26.19 6.98
CA ASN A 5 64.87 -25.02 6.10
C ASN A 5 65.75 -25.26 4.87
N THR A 6 65.50 -24.53 3.78
CA THR A 6 66.58 -24.10 2.86
C THR A 6 66.24 -22.75 2.23
N VAL A 7 67.18 -21.81 2.34
CA VAL A 7 67.23 -20.50 1.68
C VAL A 7 68.64 -20.38 1.06
N LEU A 8 68.74 -19.92 -0.19
CA LEU A 8 69.90 -19.32 -0.91
C LEU A 8 69.46 -19.20 -2.39
N LEU A 9 69.55 -18.13 -3.20
CA LEU A 9 70.23 -16.82 -3.22
C LEU A 9 71.63 -16.76 -3.91
N PHE A 10 71.84 -15.69 -4.70
CA PHE A 10 73.02 -15.26 -5.53
C PHE A 10 73.09 -15.78 -6.99
N LEU A 11 73.65 -15.08 -8.00
CA LEU A 11 74.52 -13.87 -8.12
C LEU A 11 74.05 -12.95 -9.31
N PHE A 12 74.03 -11.59 -9.18
CA PHE A 12 74.96 -10.55 -9.76
C PHE A 12 75.13 -10.54 -11.31
N LEU A 13 75.28 -9.43 -12.08
CA LEU A 13 75.71 -8.00 -11.98
C LEU A 13 74.88 -7.11 -12.98
N GLY A 14 75.02 -5.77 -13.15
CA GLY A 14 75.80 -4.74 -12.43
C GLY A 14 75.68 -3.28 -12.98
N ILE A 15 75.94 -2.30 -12.10
CA ILE A 15 76.62 -0.97 -12.24
C ILE A 15 76.28 -0.01 -13.43
N SER A 16 75.78 1.21 -13.12
CA SER A 16 76.48 2.51 -13.37
C SER A 16 75.80 3.75 -12.72
N CYS A 17 76.53 4.87 -12.63
CA CYS A 17 76.28 6.15 -11.92
C CYS A 17 75.19 7.07 -12.58
N GLY A 18 74.67 8.15 -11.98
CA GLY A 18 74.85 8.75 -10.63
C GLY A 18 74.44 10.25 -10.56
N LYS A 19 74.47 10.83 -9.34
CA LYS A 19 74.30 12.27 -8.95
C LYS A 19 72.90 12.93 -8.97
N THR A 20 72.73 13.83 -8.00
CA THR A 20 71.57 14.65 -7.64
C THR A 20 71.74 16.12 -8.05
N ASN A 21 70.62 16.86 -8.23
CA ASN A 21 70.50 18.29 -7.91
C ASN A 21 69.02 18.76 -7.86
N LYS A 22 68.75 19.81 -7.08
CA LYS A 22 67.45 20.54 -7.01
C LYS A 22 67.34 21.59 -8.13
N PHE A 23 66.12 21.95 -8.54
CA PHE A 23 65.59 23.31 -8.83
C PHE A 23 64.08 23.11 -9.09
N GLU A 24 63.11 23.70 -8.37
CA GLU A 24 62.68 25.10 -8.19
C GLU A 24 61.53 25.49 -9.14
N THR A 25 60.66 26.40 -8.69
CA THR A 25 59.33 26.68 -9.25
C THR A 25 59.35 27.85 -10.23
N ILE A 26 58.74 27.71 -11.41
CA ILE A 26 58.35 28.86 -12.26
C ILE A 26 56.90 28.68 -12.72
N SER A 27 56.15 29.77 -12.65
CA SER A 27 54.78 29.90 -13.13
C SER A 27 54.72 30.60 -14.48
N GLU A 28 53.81 30.18 -15.34
CA GLU A 28 53.30 31.04 -16.42
C GLU A 28 51.82 30.73 -16.71
N LYS A 29 51.15 31.59 -17.49
CA LYS A 29 49.77 32.02 -17.23
C LYS A 29 48.91 32.07 -18.51
N LEU A 30 47.58 32.02 -18.35
CA LEU A 30 46.53 32.30 -19.36
C LEU A 30 46.32 31.16 -20.39
N ASP A 31 45.13 30.89 -20.95
CA ASP A 31 43.77 31.32 -20.58
C ASP A 31 42.75 30.32 -21.18
N VAL A 32 41.81 29.79 -20.39
CA VAL A 32 40.57 29.19 -20.92
C VAL A 32 39.42 29.59 -20.00
N LYS A 33 38.49 30.38 -20.54
CA LYS A 33 37.27 30.80 -19.85
C LYS A 33 36.39 29.59 -19.53
N ASN A 34 36.07 29.41 -18.25
CA ASN A 34 34.98 28.53 -17.79
C ASN A 34 33.87 29.37 -17.15
N GLU A 35 33.16 30.13 -17.97
CA GLU A 35 31.86 30.70 -17.59
C GLU A 35 30.78 29.63 -17.73
N ASN A 36 30.50 28.93 -16.62
CA ASN A 36 29.13 28.66 -16.15
C ASN A 36 29.16 27.78 -14.89
N THR A 37 29.45 28.41 -13.75
CA THR A 37 29.02 27.92 -12.45
C THR A 37 27.49 28.02 -12.33
N LEU A 38 26.76 27.11 -12.98
CA LEU A 38 25.37 26.86 -12.65
C LEU A 38 25.34 26.17 -11.27
N SER A 39 24.89 26.94 -10.29
CA SER A 39 24.87 26.54 -8.89
C SER A 39 24.02 25.28 -8.69
N LYS A 40 24.62 24.21 -8.14
CA LYS A 40 23.88 23.19 -7.39
C LYS A 40 23.36 23.79 -6.08
N LYS A 41 22.34 24.65 -6.24
CA LYS A 41 21.49 25.20 -5.20
C LYS A 41 20.05 24.74 -5.45
N ASP A 42 19.91 23.48 -5.89
CA ASP A 42 18.63 22.78 -5.84
C ASP A 42 18.22 22.74 -4.37
N ASN A 43 17.13 23.42 -4.06
CA ASN A 43 16.68 23.64 -2.70
C ASN A 43 16.47 22.29 -2.00
N LEU A 44 17.27 22.01 -0.96
CA LEU A 44 16.74 21.27 0.18
C LEU A 44 15.69 22.17 0.84
N GLU A 45 14.49 22.20 0.27
CA GLU A 45 13.32 22.53 1.07
C GLU A 45 13.31 21.57 2.26
N SER A 46 13.32 22.11 3.47
CA SER A 46 13.12 21.31 4.67
C SER A 46 11.68 20.79 4.64
N PHE A 47 11.49 19.59 4.07
CA PHE A 47 10.17 19.00 3.87
C PHE A 47 9.42 18.98 5.20
N LYS A 48 8.36 19.79 5.27
CA LYS A 48 7.51 19.85 6.45
C LYS A 48 6.86 18.49 6.66
N PRO A 49 6.74 18.03 7.91
CA PRO A 49 6.08 16.76 8.22
C PRO A 49 4.65 16.73 7.68
N ILE A 50 4.24 15.62 7.06
CA ILE A 50 2.84 15.41 6.68
C ILE A 50 1.98 15.43 7.95
N ILE A 51 0.90 16.20 7.91
CA ILE A 51 -0.11 16.25 8.98
C ILE A 51 -1.40 15.65 8.41
N VAL A 52 -1.75 14.45 8.87
CA VAL A 52 -2.94 13.71 8.43
C VAL A 52 -4.24 14.42 8.88
N GLY A 53 -5.38 14.09 8.26
CA GLY A 53 -6.67 14.69 8.63
C GLY A 53 -7.00 14.54 10.12
N ALA A 54 -6.77 13.35 10.69
CA ALA A 54 -6.98 13.07 12.11
C ALA A 54 -6.12 13.90 13.08
N ASN A 55 -5.02 14.49 12.61
CA ASN A 55 -4.17 15.36 13.42
C ASN A 55 -4.63 16.82 13.44
N GLN A 56 -5.64 17.19 12.65
CA GLN A 56 -6.15 18.56 12.52
C GLN A 56 -7.49 18.69 13.25
N THR A 57 -7.49 18.37 14.55
CA THR A 57 -8.69 18.35 15.38
C THR A 57 -9.44 19.68 15.37
N GLU A 58 -8.74 20.80 15.21
CA GLU A 58 -9.31 22.14 15.02
C GLU A 58 -10.23 22.26 13.80
N ALA A 59 -9.96 21.48 12.74
CA ALA A 59 -10.70 21.55 11.48
C ALA A 59 -12.05 20.81 11.50
N TYR A 60 -12.23 19.85 12.43
CA TYR A 60 -13.43 19.00 12.45
C TYR A 60 -14.14 18.89 13.81
N LEU A 61 -13.52 19.25 14.94
CA LEU A 61 -14.16 19.12 16.25
C LEU A 61 -15.48 19.91 16.36
N ASN A 62 -15.54 21.11 15.78
CA ASN A 62 -16.77 21.91 15.72
C ASN A 62 -17.88 21.23 14.90
N LEU A 63 -17.54 20.44 13.88
CA LEU A 63 -18.51 19.71 13.05
C LEU A 63 -19.15 18.53 13.80
N LEU A 64 -18.50 18.05 14.87
CA LEU A 64 -18.94 16.95 15.73
C LEU A 64 -19.65 17.42 17.02
N LYS A 65 -19.60 18.72 17.33
CA LYS A 65 -20.14 19.28 18.57
C LYS A 65 -21.67 19.07 18.63
N ASN A 66 -22.15 18.57 19.76
CA ASN A 66 -23.56 18.25 20.02
C ASN A 66 -24.19 17.21 19.07
N LYS A 67 -23.39 16.47 18.28
CA LYS A 67 -23.86 15.40 17.40
C LYS A 67 -23.71 14.01 18.03
N ASN A 68 -24.55 13.07 17.62
CA ASN A 68 -24.41 11.65 17.83
C ASN A 68 -23.49 11.09 16.74
N VAL A 69 -22.25 10.75 17.08
CA VAL A 69 -21.20 10.43 16.11
C VAL A 69 -21.04 8.91 15.94
N GLY A 70 -21.08 8.44 14.70
CA GLY A 70 -20.53 7.12 14.33
C GLY A 70 -19.10 7.26 13.82
N ILE A 71 -18.24 6.29 14.09
CA ILE A 71 -16.84 6.32 13.61
C ILE A 71 -16.50 5.01 12.91
N VAL A 72 -16.08 5.08 11.65
CA VAL A 72 -15.50 3.96 10.89
C VAL A 72 -13.99 3.97 11.09
N ALA A 73 -13.48 2.98 11.81
CA ALA A 73 -12.10 2.95 12.30
C ALA A 73 -11.53 1.53 12.48
N ASN A 74 -10.21 1.43 12.46
CA ASN A 74 -9.41 0.24 12.78
C ASN A 74 -8.14 0.66 13.56
N GLN A 75 -7.17 -0.24 13.73
CA GLN A 75 -5.94 0.03 14.49
C GLN A 75 -5.08 1.18 13.96
N THR A 76 -5.31 1.62 12.71
CA THR A 76 -4.57 2.71 12.06
C THR A 76 -5.18 4.10 12.33
N SER A 77 -6.40 4.14 12.87
CA SER A 77 -7.20 5.34 13.14
C SER A 77 -6.67 6.11 14.36
N VAL A 78 -5.48 6.68 14.23
CA VAL A 78 -4.75 7.32 15.33
C VAL A 78 -4.39 8.77 15.03
N VAL A 79 -4.32 9.56 16.10
CA VAL A 79 -3.78 10.91 16.19
C VAL A 79 -2.33 10.81 16.67
N PHE A 80 -1.36 11.31 15.90
CA PHE A 80 0.06 11.26 16.26
C PHE A 80 0.42 12.40 17.21
N LYS A 81 1.22 12.13 18.25
CA LYS A 81 1.66 13.16 19.21
C LYS A 81 2.89 13.95 18.73
N GLU A 82 3.59 13.46 17.72
CA GLU A 82 4.86 14.02 17.23
C GLU A 82 4.85 14.20 15.70
N HIS A 83 4.95 15.46 15.27
CA HIS A 83 5.07 15.85 13.87
C HIS A 83 6.53 15.79 13.37
N THR A 84 7.29 14.75 13.72
CA THR A 84 8.68 14.57 13.25
C THR A 84 8.72 13.93 11.86
N ALA A 85 9.74 14.29 11.06
CA ALA A 85 9.78 13.97 9.63
C ALA A 85 10.19 12.52 9.29
N SER A 86 9.82 12.09 8.08
CA SER A 86 10.39 10.99 7.27
C SER A 86 10.43 9.54 7.79
N THR A 87 10.37 9.25 9.09
CA THR A 87 10.38 7.87 9.60
C THR A 87 9.38 7.67 10.74
N PHE A 88 8.39 6.82 10.49
CA PHE A 88 7.19 6.68 11.33
C PHE A 88 7.23 5.54 12.35
N LYS A 89 8.34 4.82 12.48
CA LYS A 89 8.52 3.76 13.50
C LYS A 89 8.45 4.34 14.92
N ASN A 90 7.73 3.65 15.80
CA ASN A 90 7.63 3.93 17.24
C ASN A 90 7.00 5.29 17.66
N LYS A 91 6.23 5.96 16.79
CA LYS A 91 5.56 7.22 17.19
C LYS A 91 4.48 7.00 18.25
N LYS A 92 4.60 7.77 19.35
CA LYS A 92 3.53 7.93 20.34
C LYS A 92 2.28 8.48 19.66
N ASN A 93 1.16 7.80 19.86
CA ASN A 93 -0.12 8.14 19.27
C ASN A 93 -1.25 7.91 20.29
N THR A 94 -2.43 8.40 19.97
CA THR A 94 -3.69 8.11 20.68
C THR A 94 -4.71 7.73 19.63
N HIS A 95 -5.46 6.65 19.86
CA HIS A 95 -6.52 6.25 18.94
C HIS A 95 -7.60 7.34 18.84
N LEU A 96 -8.11 7.61 17.64
CA LEU A 96 -9.03 8.71 17.34
C LEU A 96 -10.26 8.70 18.27
N VAL A 97 -10.92 7.55 18.40
CA VAL A 97 -12.05 7.33 19.33
C VAL A 97 -11.69 7.75 20.76
N ASP A 98 -10.55 7.32 21.30
CA ASP A 98 -10.11 7.67 22.66
C ASP A 98 -9.88 9.19 22.79
N SER A 99 -9.29 9.81 21.76
CA SER A 99 -9.03 11.26 21.72
C SER A 99 -10.32 12.07 21.67
N LEU A 100 -11.31 11.62 20.91
CA LEU A 100 -12.59 12.33 20.77
C LEU A 100 -13.48 12.16 21.99
N LEU A 101 -13.48 10.99 22.63
CA LEU A 101 -14.10 10.81 23.94
C LEU A 101 -13.48 11.74 24.99
N SER A 102 -12.15 11.90 25.03
CA SER A 102 -11.51 12.86 25.95
C SER A 102 -11.84 14.34 25.67
N LEU A 103 -12.36 14.64 24.48
CA LEU A 103 -12.86 15.95 24.08
C LEU A 103 -14.39 16.09 24.22
N ASN A 104 -15.03 15.15 24.93
CA ASN A 104 -16.48 15.08 25.15
C ASN A 104 -17.32 14.98 23.87
N VAL A 105 -16.78 14.39 22.79
CA VAL A 105 -17.56 14.04 21.60
C VAL A 105 -18.46 12.85 21.91
N ASN A 106 -19.76 13.02 21.65
CA ASN A 106 -20.80 12.03 21.91
C ASN A 106 -20.81 10.92 20.85
N ILE A 107 -19.82 10.02 20.92
CA ILE A 107 -19.71 8.84 20.05
C ILE A 107 -20.72 7.79 20.51
N LYS A 108 -21.50 7.24 19.58
CA LYS A 108 -22.54 6.23 19.86
C LYS A 108 -22.15 4.81 19.52
N LYS A 109 -21.32 4.61 18.49
CA LYS A 109 -20.82 3.30 18.05
C LYS A 109 -19.63 3.45 17.12
N VAL A 110 -18.85 2.38 17.03
CA VAL A 110 -17.75 2.23 16.10
C VAL A 110 -18.13 1.20 15.04
N PHE A 111 -17.80 1.48 13.78
CA PHE A 111 -17.86 0.54 12.67
C PHE A 111 -16.45 0.07 12.34
N ALA A 112 -16.22 -1.24 12.37
CA ALA A 112 -14.91 -1.83 12.14
C ALA A 112 -14.93 -2.70 10.86
N PRO A 113 -14.22 -2.29 9.79
CA PRO A 113 -13.98 -3.14 8.62
C PRO A 113 -13.07 -4.35 8.92
N GLU A 114 -12.51 -4.95 7.87
CA GLU A 114 -11.58 -6.09 7.98
C GLU A 114 -10.40 -5.81 8.93
N HIS A 115 -9.96 -6.86 9.65
CA HIS A 115 -8.95 -6.86 10.73
C HIS A 115 -9.38 -6.18 12.05
N GLY A 116 -10.58 -5.60 12.09
CA GLY A 116 -11.24 -5.17 13.33
C GLY A 116 -10.70 -3.88 13.95
N PHE A 117 -11.30 -3.49 15.08
CA PHE A 117 -11.13 -2.15 15.62
C PHE A 117 -9.76 -1.87 16.25
N ARG A 118 -9.24 -2.80 17.07
CA ARG A 118 -7.96 -2.64 17.78
C ARG A 118 -6.83 -3.53 17.23
N GLY A 119 -7.01 -4.09 16.02
CA GLY A 119 -5.98 -4.87 15.31
C GLY A 119 -5.70 -6.26 15.89
N GLN A 120 -6.71 -6.88 16.53
CA GLN A 120 -6.61 -8.20 17.18
C GLN A 120 -7.25 -9.34 16.36
N ALA A 121 -7.73 -9.09 15.14
CA ALA A 121 -8.35 -10.09 14.28
C ALA A 121 -7.52 -10.36 13.02
N ASP A 122 -7.54 -11.61 12.55
CA ASP A 122 -6.76 -12.08 11.41
C ASP A 122 -7.29 -11.54 10.07
N ALA A 123 -6.61 -11.88 8.97
CA ALA A 123 -7.10 -11.62 7.62
C ALA A 123 -8.22 -12.58 7.21
N GLY A 124 -9.28 -12.07 6.59
CA GLY A 124 -10.42 -12.88 6.16
C GLY A 124 -11.41 -13.29 7.26
N GLU A 125 -11.18 -12.97 8.54
CA GLU A 125 -12.05 -13.41 9.63
C GLU A 125 -13.26 -12.51 9.89
N VAL A 126 -14.37 -13.14 10.32
CA VAL A 126 -15.54 -12.44 10.81
C VAL A 126 -15.22 -11.84 12.18
N VAL A 127 -14.88 -10.56 12.20
CA VAL A 127 -14.97 -9.73 13.41
C VAL A 127 -16.41 -9.86 13.91
N LYS A 128 -16.60 -10.28 15.16
CA LYS A 128 -17.94 -10.33 15.78
C LYS A 128 -18.31 -8.95 16.32
N ASP A 129 -19.59 -8.62 16.25
CA ASP A 129 -20.13 -7.48 16.99
C ASP A 129 -19.86 -7.64 18.48
N GLY A 130 -19.67 -6.52 19.18
CA GLY A 130 -19.29 -6.52 20.59
C GLY A 130 -19.11 -5.13 21.15
N PHE A 131 -18.23 -5.00 22.14
CA PHE A 131 -17.95 -3.74 22.83
C PHE A 131 -16.44 -3.52 22.95
N ASP A 132 -15.99 -2.28 22.77
CA ASP A 132 -14.62 -1.90 23.05
C ASP A 132 -14.41 -1.89 24.57
N THR A 133 -13.66 -2.85 25.11
CA THR A 133 -13.48 -3.05 26.56
C THR A 133 -12.90 -1.84 27.30
N LYS A 134 -12.23 -0.93 26.58
CA LYS A 134 -11.67 0.31 27.12
C LYS A 134 -12.70 1.43 27.26
N THR A 135 -13.65 1.54 26.35
CA THR A 135 -14.58 2.69 26.25
C THR A 135 -16.04 2.34 26.48
N GLY A 136 -16.40 1.06 26.47
CA GLY A 136 -17.79 0.58 26.54
C GLY A 136 -18.60 0.84 25.26
N LEU A 137 -17.98 1.37 24.20
CA LEU A 137 -18.67 1.66 22.94
C LEU A 137 -19.03 0.37 22.19
N PRO A 138 -20.25 0.27 21.61
CA PRO A 138 -20.60 -0.80 20.68
C PRO A 138 -19.67 -0.79 19.45
N ILE A 139 -19.20 -1.97 19.06
CA ILE A 139 -18.47 -2.22 17.81
C ILE A 139 -19.39 -3.01 16.88
N VAL A 140 -19.63 -2.47 15.69
CA VAL A 140 -20.34 -3.11 14.58
C VAL A 140 -19.33 -3.55 13.54
N SER A 141 -19.33 -4.83 13.19
CA SER A 141 -18.46 -5.42 12.18
C SER A 141 -18.96 -5.14 10.77
N LEU A 142 -18.16 -4.45 9.94
CA LEU A 142 -18.46 -4.23 8.53
C LEU A 142 -17.79 -5.26 7.62
N TYR A 143 -17.97 -6.55 7.95
CA TYR A 143 -17.36 -7.66 7.24
C TYR A 143 -18.32 -8.86 7.03
N GLY A 144 -17.88 -9.86 6.26
CA GLY A 144 -18.69 -11.06 6.00
C GLY A 144 -19.97 -10.73 5.22
N SER A 145 -21.14 -11.02 5.79
CA SER A 145 -22.45 -10.63 5.24
C SER A 145 -22.83 -9.16 5.51
N ASN A 146 -22.24 -8.50 6.51
CA ASN A 146 -22.63 -7.17 6.98
C ASN A 146 -21.71 -6.05 6.43
N LYS A 147 -21.36 -6.08 5.14
CA LYS A 147 -20.36 -5.13 4.57
C LYS A 147 -20.84 -3.67 4.46
N LYS A 148 -22.16 -3.46 4.44
CA LYS A 148 -22.82 -2.16 4.37
C LYS A 148 -23.56 -1.91 5.68
N PRO A 149 -23.42 -0.74 6.33
CA PRO A 149 -24.18 -0.40 7.53
C PRO A 149 -25.69 -0.53 7.26
N SER A 150 -26.43 -1.23 8.13
CA SER A 150 -27.89 -1.30 8.02
C SER A 150 -28.56 0.01 8.50
N PRO A 151 -29.81 0.29 8.09
CA PRO A 151 -30.56 1.44 8.62
C PRO A 151 -30.67 1.45 10.15
N GLU A 152 -30.82 0.28 10.78
CA GLU A 152 -30.85 0.10 12.24
C GLU A 152 -29.49 0.41 12.87
N GLN A 153 -28.40 0.03 12.19
CA GLN A 153 -27.04 0.35 12.63
C GLN A 153 -26.75 1.86 12.47
N LEU A 154 -27.34 2.55 11.50
CA LEU A 154 -27.20 4.01 11.34
C LEU A 154 -28.18 4.83 12.20
N LYS A 155 -29.27 4.22 12.70
CA LYS A 155 -30.31 4.91 13.47
C LYS A 155 -29.74 5.71 14.66
N GLY A 156 -30.12 6.99 14.72
CA GLY A 156 -29.74 7.91 15.80
C GLY A 156 -28.32 8.45 15.70
N LEU A 157 -27.68 8.38 14.53
CA LEU A 157 -26.43 9.08 14.22
C LEU A 157 -26.73 10.35 13.41
N ASP A 158 -26.03 11.44 13.70
CA ASP A 158 -26.15 12.72 12.98
C ASP A 158 -24.96 12.99 12.04
N VAL A 159 -23.90 12.16 12.13
CA VAL A 159 -22.70 12.21 11.29
C VAL A 159 -21.90 10.91 11.44
N VAL A 160 -21.24 10.47 10.37
CA VAL A 160 -20.25 9.39 10.40
C VAL A 160 -18.86 9.93 10.04
N VAL A 161 -17.87 9.67 10.89
CA VAL A 161 -16.45 9.97 10.60
C VAL A 161 -15.78 8.71 10.03
N PHE A 162 -15.05 8.83 8.93
CA PHE A 162 -14.25 7.75 8.35
C PHE A 162 -12.76 8.11 8.47
N ASP A 163 -11.98 7.27 9.16
CA ASP A 163 -10.54 7.48 9.37
C ASP A 163 -9.79 6.16 9.30
N ILE A 164 -9.33 5.73 8.11
CA ILE A 164 -8.58 4.46 7.96
C ILE A 164 -7.42 4.65 6.98
N GLN A 165 -6.27 4.05 7.29
CA GLN A 165 -5.10 4.02 6.42
C GLN A 165 -5.25 2.94 5.33
N ASP A 166 -5.39 3.40 4.09
CA ASP A 166 -5.36 2.56 2.88
C ASP A 166 -3.92 2.34 2.37
N VAL A 167 -3.75 1.53 1.31
CA VAL A 167 -2.44 1.23 0.68
C VAL A 167 -2.37 1.53 -0.83
N GLY A 168 -3.45 2.02 -1.45
CA GLY A 168 -3.46 2.49 -2.84
C GLY A 168 -3.68 1.44 -3.91
N ALA A 169 -4.23 0.29 -3.56
CA ALA A 169 -4.49 -0.83 -4.47
C ALA A 169 -5.98 -1.19 -4.48
N ARG A 170 -6.58 -1.35 -5.67
CA ARG A 170 -8.03 -1.56 -5.87
C ARG A 170 -8.61 -2.72 -5.07
N PHE A 171 -7.84 -3.79 -4.87
CA PHE A 171 -8.24 -4.98 -4.12
C PHE A 171 -7.97 -4.90 -2.62
N TYR A 172 -7.46 -3.78 -2.11
CA TYR A 172 -7.45 -3.49 -0.68
C TYR A 172 -8.81 -2.94 -0.26
N THR A 173 -9.52 -3.65 0.61
CA THR A 173 -10.98 -3.56 0.72
C THR A 173 -11.52 -2.30 1.42
N TYR A 174 -10.66 -1.45 1.99
CA TYR A 174 -11.12 -0.26 2.73
C TYR A 174 -11.76 0.81 1.83
N ILE A 175 -11.35 0.94 0.57
CA ILE A 175 -12.06 1.77 -0.42
C ILE A 175 -13.44 1.20 -0.81
N SER A 176 -13.65 -0.11 -0.67
CA SER A 176 -14.96 -0.77 -0.85
C SER A 176 -15.84 -0.62 0.39
N SER A 177 -15.27 -0.68 1.60
CA SER A 177 -15.97 -0.30 2.83
C SER A 177 -16.40 1.17 2.80
N LEU A 178 -15.55 2.07 2.31
CA LEU A 178 -15.89 3.48 2.10
C LEU A 178 -17.11 3.65 1.19
N HIS A 179 -17.14 2.97 0.03
CA HIS A 179 -18.31 2.98 -0.87
C HIS A 179 -19.60 2.62 -0.14
N TYR A 180 -19.63 1.49 0.59
CA TYR A 180 -20.84 1.06 1.29
C TYR A 180 -21.23 1.98 2.46
N VAL A 181 -20.26 2.55 3.18
CA VAL A 181 -20.52 3.55 4.21
C VAL A 181 -21.14 4.80 3.59
N MET A 182 -20.56 5.33 2.50
CA MET A 182 -21.09 6.48 1.79
C MET A 182 -22.50 6.23 1.26
N GLU A 183 -22.75 5.04 0.68
CA GLU A 183 -24.07 4.66 0.16
C GLU A 183 -25.12 4.62 1.27
N ALA A 184 -24.86 3.89 2.35
CA ALA A 184 -25.80 3.77 3.47
C ALA A 184 -26.04 5.11 4.18
N CYS A 185 -25.01 5.95 4.30
CA CYS A 185 -25.15 7.29 4.88
C CYS A 185 -25.93 8.23 3.95
N ALA A 186 -25.75 8.15 2.63
CA ALA A 186 -26.54 8.90 1.65
C ALA A 186 -28.03 8.47 1.69
N GLU A 187 -28.32 7.17 1.72
CA GLU A 187 -29.68 6.63 1.88
C GLU A 187 -30.36 7.10 3.18
N ALA A 188 -29.58 7.26 4.25
CA ALA A 188 -30.05 7.73 5.57
C ALA A 188 -30.07 9.26 5.74
N ASN A 189 -29.61 10.04 4.76
CA ASN A 189 -29.36 11.49 4.87
C ASN A 189 -28.40 11.87 6.03
N ILE A 190 -27.38 11.04 6.25
CA ILE A 190 -26.34 11.27 7.26
C ILE A 190 -25.06 11.76 6.56
N PRO A 191 -24.48 12.90 6.96
CA PRO A 191 -23.23 13.37 6.37
C PRO A 191 -22.03 12.53 6.81
N VAL A 192 -21.04 12.42 5.93
CA VAL A 192 -19.77 11.71 6.16
C VAL A 192 -18.60 12.69 6.19
N ILE A 193 -17.75 12.57 7.20
CA ILE A 193 -16.49 13.32 7.33
C ILE A 193 -15.32 12.35 7.13
N ILE A 194 -14.53 12.55 6.07
CA ILE A 194 -13.30 11.79 5.82
C ILE A 194 -12.12 12.50 6.48
N LEU A 195 -11.38 11.81 7.34
CA LEU A 195 -10.09 12.28 7.85
C LEU A 195 -9.00 11.69 6.95
N ASP A 196 -8.52 12.49 6.00
CA ASP A 196 -7.73 11.95 4.89
C ASP A 196 -6.31 11.52 5.31
N ARG A 197 -5.78 10.50 4.63
CA ARG A 197 -4.49 9.86 4.92
C ARG A 197 -3.68 9.63 3.65
N PRO A 198 -2.33 9.59 3.73
CA PRO A 198 -1.49 9.47 2.54
C PRO A 198 -1.67 8.12 1.87
N ASN A 199 -1.63 8.10 0.54
CA ASN A 199 -1.55 6.86 -0.20
C ASN A 199 -0.06 6.47 -0.35
N PRO A 200 0.42 5.35 0.23
CA PRO A 200 1.84 4.95 0.14
C PRO A 200 2.26 4.54 -1.29
N ASN A 201 1.30 4.21 -2.16
CA ASN A 201 1.46 3.98 -3.59
C ASN A 201 0.89 5.14 -4.45
N GLY A 202 0.71 6.35 -3.87
CA GLY A 202 0.14 7.51 -4.55
C GLY A 202 0.95 8.05 -5.73
N HIS A 203 2.23 7.67 -5.82
CA HIS A 203 3.20 8.22 -6.78
C HIS A 203 3.03 7.74 -8.22
N TYR A 204 2.16 6.76 -8.48
CA TYR A 204 1.90 6.24 -9.83
C TYR A 204 0.47 5.72 -10.01
N ILE A 205 0.12 5.39 -11.25
CA ILE A 205 -1.14 4.77 -11.66
C ILE A 205 -0.78 3.69 -12.69
N ASP A 206 -1.17 2.44 -12.47
CA ASP A 206 -0.94 1.35 -13.42
C ASP A 206 -1.94 0.20 -13.24
N GLY A 207 -2.03 -0.64 -14.26
CA GLY A 207 -2.82 -1.85 -14.31
C GLY A 207 -4.15 -1.74 -15.04
N PRO A 208 -4.76 -2.90 -15.36
CA PRO A 208 -6.04 -2.97 -16.05
C PRO A 208 -7.16 -2.26 -15.29
N ILE A 209 -8.01 -1.55 -16.03
CA ILE A 209 -9.25 -0.97 -15.51
C ILE A 209 -10.23 -2.10 -15.19
N LEU A 210 -10.97 -1.99 -14.09
CA LEU A 210 -12.02 -2.93 -13.76
C LEU A 210 -13.19 -2.83 -14.77
N GLU A 211 -13.54 -3.96 -15.37
CA GLU A 211 -14.76 -4.19 -16.12
C GLU A 211 -15.93 -4.48 -15.16
N GLU A 212 -17.11 -3.89 -15.39
CA GLU A 212 -18.26 -3.98 -14.47
C GLU A 212 -18.73 -5.44 -14.25
N GLU A 213 -18.56 -6.33 -15.23
CA GLU A 213 -18.86 -7.77 -15.10
C GLU A 213 -17.96 -8.52 -14.09
N HIS A 214 -16.91 -7.88 -13.59
CA HIS A 214 -15.98 -8.43 -12.59
C HIS A 214 -16.04 -7.71 -11.24
N LYS A 215 -16.99 -6.76 -11.11
CA LYS A 215 -17.25 -6.03 -9.88
C LYS A 215 -17.49 -6.96 -8.69
N SER A 216 -16.81 -6.68 -7.59
CA SER A 216 -16.91 -7.41 -6.33
C SER A 216 -16.34 -6.58 -5.19
N PHE A 217 -16.36 -7.11 -3.95
CA PHE A 217 -15.83 -6.36 -2.81
C PHE A 217 -14.32 -6.04 -2.90
N ILE A 218 -13.55 -6.73 -3.76
CA ILE A 218 -12.14 -6.44 -4.07
C ILE A 218 -11.96 -5.56 -5.34
N GLY A 219 -13.04 -4.91 -5.79
CA GLY A 219 -13.05 -4.00 -6.93
C GLY A 219 -14.47 -3.53 -7.20
N MET A 220 -14.84 -2.35 -6.70
CA MET A 220 -16.22 -1.83 -6.78
C MET A 220 -16.48 -0.89 -7.95
N HIS A 221 -15.43 -0.29 -8.53
CA HIS A 221 -15.53 0.81 -9.50
C HIS A 221 -14.52 0.66 -10.65
N PRO A 222 -14.80 1.22 -11.85
CA PRO A 222 -13.94 1.13 -13.05
C PRO A 222 -12.66 1.97 -12.92
N ILE A 223 -11.76 1.53 -12.04
CA ILE A 223 -10.46 2.14 -11.75
C ILE A 223 -9.32 1.14 -12.06
N PRO A 224 -8.09 1.60 -12.31
CA PRO A 224 -6.91 0.73 -12.44
C PRO A 224 -6.52 0.07 -11.11
N VAL A 225 -5.61 -0.91 -11.17
CA VAL A 225 -5.15 -1.66 -10.01
C VAL A 225 -4.45 -0.76 -8.99
N ILE A 226 -3.57 0.14 -9.44
CA ILE A 226 -3.09 1.27 -8.64
C ILE A 226 -3.79 2.52 -9.15
N HIS A 227 -4.63 3.12 -8.32
CA HIS A 227 -5.42 4.31 -8.64
C HIS A 227 -4.69 5.62 -8.32
N GLY A 228 -3.65 5.58 -7.48
CA GLY A 228 -2.86 6.76 -7.12
C GLY A 228 -3.66 7.88 -6.46
N MET A 229 -4.74 7.58 -5.73
CA MET A 229 -5.59 8.58 -5.06
C MET A 229 -5.58 8.35 -3.55
N THR A 230 -5.73 9.41 -2.76
CA THR A 230 -6.02 9.27 -1.33
C THR A 230 -7.47 8.81 -1.12
N ILE A 231 -7.81 8.42 0.10
CA ILE A 231 -9.17 7.95 0.41
C ILE A 231 -10.19 9.10 0.36
N GLY A 232 -9.77 10.33 0.68
CA GLY A 232 -10.57 11.55 0.50
C GLY A 232 -10.83 11.92 -0.96
N GLU A 233 -9.80 11.88 -1.82
CA GLU A 233 -9.94 12.11 -3.27
C GLU A 233 -10.87 11.04 -3.90
N TYR A 234 -10.72 9.78 -3.47
CA TYR A 234 -11.54 8.67 -3.95
C TYR A 234 -13.01 8.80 -3.51
N ALA A 235 -13.27 9.26 -2.28
CA ALA A 235 -14.61 9.58 -1.81
C ALA A 235 -15.28 10.68 -2.68
N GLN A 236 -14.53 11.71 -3.07
CA GLN A 236 -15.05 12.73 -3.98
C GLN A 236 -15.35 12.15 -5.38
N MET A 237 -14.49 11.25 -5.89
CA MET A 237 -14.70 10.57 -7.17
C MET A 237 -15.98 9.70 -7.17
N ILE A 238 -16.26 8.97 -6.08
CA ILE A 238 -17.49 8.18 -5.91
C ILE A 238 -18.75 9.04 -6.12
N ASN A 239 -18.81 10.20 -5.45
CA ASN A 239 -19.92 11.15 -5.58
C ASN A 239 -19.95 11.86 -6.95
N GLY A 240 -18.77 12.17 -7.51
CA GLY A 240 -18.62 12.94 -8.73
C GLY A 240 -19.00 12.16 -9.99
N GLU A 241 -18.59 10.89 -10.07
CA GLU A 241 -18.92 9.98 -11.17
C GLU A 241 -20.21 9.16 -10.93
N ASN A 242 -20.96 9.48 -9.87
CA ASN A 242 -22.25 8.90 -9.50
C ASN A 242 -22.24 7.36 -9.29
N TRP A 243 -21.22 6.85 -8.59
CA TRP A 243 -21.03 5.41 -8.40
C TRP A 243 -21.87 4.78 -7.27
N LEU A 244 -22.57 5.57 -6.46
CA LEU A 244 -23.53 5.08 -5.47
C LEU A 244 -24.85 4.69 -6.14
N ASN A 245 -25.55 3.70 -5.60
CA ASN A 245 -26.81 3.21 -6.14
C ASN A 245 -27.85 4.35 -6.31
N ASN A 246 -28.70 4.23 -7.34
CA ASN A 246 -29.68 5.25 -7.75
C ASN A 246 -29.10 6.65 -8.04
N ASN A 247 -27.78 6.78 -8.24
CA ASN A 247 -27.06 8.06 -8.42
C ASN A 247 -27.17 9.02 -7.22
N ILE A 248 -27.47 8.50 -6.01
CA ILE A 248 -27.47 9.33 -4.79
C ILE A 248 -26.07 9.88 -4.50
N LYS A 249 -25.99 10.95 -3.71
CA LYS A 249 -24.72 11.54 -3.29
C LYS A 249 -24.69 11.64 -1.78
N CYS A 250 -23.58 11.22 -1.20
CA CYS A 250 -23.32 11.39 0.23
C CYS A 250 -22.93 12.84 0.49
N GLU A 251 -23.52 13.51 1.49
CA GLU A 251 -23.04 14.81 1.95
C GLU A 251 -21.64 14.61 2.57
N LEU A 252 -20.60 15.07 1.87
CA LEU A 252 -19.22 14.68 2.14
C LEU A 252 -18.37 15.91 2.52
N THR A 253 -17.72 15.83 3.68
CA THR A 253 -16.63 16.74 4.06
C THR A 253 -15.31 15.98 4.07
N VAL A 254 -14.27 16.50 3.43
CA VAL A 254 -12.91 15.90 3.48
C VAL A 254 -11.99 16.84 4.25
N ILE A 255 -11.42 16.34 5.35
CA ILE A 255 -10.36 17.04 6.09
C ILE A 255 -9.03 16.69 5.42
N THR A 256 -8.62 17.55 4.48
CA THR A 256 -7.40 17.42 3.70
C THR A 256 -6.14 17.44 4.57
N MET A 257 -5.11 16.73 4.15
CA MET A 257 -3.80 16.73 4.82
C MET A 257 -3.02 18.03 4.58
N LYS A 258 -2.16 18.41 5.53
CA LYS A 258 -1.14 19.46 5.31
C LYS A 258 0.18 18.82 4.92
N ASN A 259 0.92 19.46 4.02
CA ASN A 259 2.26 19.07 3.54
C ASN A 259 2.33 17.70 2.82
N TYR A 260 1.26 17.26 2.15
CA TYR A 260 1.26 16.06 1.30
C TYR A 260 1.25 16.41 -0.19
N ASN A 261 1.90 15.56 -0.98
CA ASN A 261 1.98 15.60 -2.45
C ASN A 261 2.08 14.13 -2.93
N HIS A 262 1.49 13.80 -4.07
CA HIS A 262 1.45 12.43 -4.59
C HIS A 262 2.84 11.83 -4.87
N LYS A 263 3.87 12.66 -5.08
CA LYS A 263 5.28 12.21 -5.28
C LYS A 263 5.98 11.84 -3.97
N PHE A 264 5.43 12.20 -2.80
CA PHE A 264 6.09 11.94 -1.53
C PHE A 264 5.97 10.46 -1.15
N THR A 265 7.08 9.88 -0.70
CA THR A 265 7.06 8.53 -0.11
C THR A 265 6.59 8.62 1.33
N TYR A 266 5.67 7.73 1.72
CA TYR A 266 5.10 7.70 3.06
C TYR A 266 5.18 6.28 3.64
N SER A 267 6.08 6.10 4.61
CA SER A 267 6.20 4.87 5.40
C SER A 267 5.09 4.80 6.45
N LEU A 268 4.40 3.66 6.55
CA LEU A 268 3.26 3.55 7.47
C LEU A 268 3.72 3.38 8.94
N PRO A 269 3.22 4.20 9.90
CA PRO A 269 3.53 4.04 11.33
C PRO A 269 2.98 2.76 11.95
N ILE A 270 1.87 2.27 11.42
CA ILE A 270 1.11 1.13 11.92
C ILE A 270 0.83 0.21 10.73
N LYS A 271 1.02 -1.09 10.90
CA LYS A 271 0.71 -2.10 9.88
C LYS A 271 -0.78 -1.99 9.49
N PRO A 272 -1.13 -1.80 8.20
CA PRO A 272 -2.52 -1.63 7.79
C PRO A 272 -3.28 -2.97 7.82
N SER A 273 -2.56 -4.08 7.66
CA SER A 273 -3.04 -5.46 7.91
C SER A 273 -1.92 -6.32 8.49
N PRO A 274 -2.22 -7.49 9.07
CA PRO A 274 -1.20 -8.45 9.54
C PRO A 274 -0.18 -8.88 8.46
N ASN A 275 -0.58 -8.85 7.18
CA ASN A 275 0.23 -9.36 6.06
C ASN A 275 0.95 -8.27 5.26
N LEU A 276 0.78 -6.99 5.60
CA LEU A 276 1.58 -5.90 5.05
C LEU A 276 2.49 -5.33 6.15
N PRO A 277 3.54 -6.08 6.57
CA PRO A 277 4.28 -5.77 7.78
C PRO A 277 5.23 -4.57 7.66
N ASN A 278 5.56 -4.13 6.45
CA ASN A 278 6.54 -3.07 6.18
C ASN A 278 6.34 -2.43 4.79
N ASP A 279 7.11 -1.37 4.52
CA ASP A 279 7.06 -0.61 3.26
C ASP A 279 7.38 -1.44 2.01
N ILE A 280 8.24 -2.47 2.13
CA ILE A 280 8.61 -3.34 1.00
C ILE A 280 7.41 -4.19 0.59
N ALA A 281 6.72 -4.79 1.57
CA ALA A 281 5.48 -5.52 1.35
C ALA A 281 4.40 -4.63 0.73
N ILE A 282 4.24 -3.39 1.20
CA ILE A 282 3.25 -2.42 0.68
C ILE A 282 3.57 -2.00 -0.77
N ASN A 283 4.85 -1.84 -1.11
CA ASN A 283 5.32 -1.50 -2.46
C ASN A 283 5.17 -2.67 -3.44
N LEU A 284 5.40 -3.91 -2.99
CA LEU A 284 5.28 -5.11 -3.82
C LEU A 284 3.84 -5.64 -3.92
N TYR A 285 2.98 -5.33 -2.94
CA TYR A 285 1.61 -5.83 -2.84
C TYR A 285 0.79 -5.69 -4.14
N PRO A 286 0.78 -4.54 -4.86
CA PRO A 286 0.03 -4.43 -6.12
C PRO A 286 0.45 -5.45 -7.19
N SER A 287 1.73 -5.82 -7.24
CA SER A 287 2.26 -6.78 -8.23
C SER A 287 2.12 -8.23 -7.76
N LEU A 288 2.33 -8.50 -6.47
CA LEU A 288 2.29 -9.85 -5.91
C LEU A 288 0.87 -10.34 -5.57
N CYS A 289 -0.10 -9.46 -5.31
CA CYS A 289 -1.46 -9.86 -4.92
C CYS A 289 -2.18 -10.65 -6.03
N PHE A 290 -1.79 -10.52 -7.30
CA PHE A 290 -2.31 -11.40 -8.37
C PHE A 290 -2.09 -12.89 -8.09
N PHE A 291 -1.01 -13.26 -7.40
CA PHE A 291 -0.77 -14.66 -7.00
C PHE A 291 -1.82 -15.21 -6.04
N GLU A 292 -2.61 -14.36 -5.37
CA GLU A 292 -3.75 -14.82 -4.57
C GLU A 292 -4.78 -15.56 -5.44
N GLY A 293 -4.91 -15.17 -6.71
CA GLY A 293 -5.69 -15.87 -7.75
C GLY A 293 -5.01 -17.09 -8.39
N THR A 294 -3.84 -17.53 -7.89
CA THR A 294 -3.04 -18.62 -8.46
C THR A 294 -2.71 -19.70 -7.42
N ASN A 295 -2.05 -20.79 -7.82
CA ASN A 295 -1.45 -21.78 -6.92
C ASN A 295 -0.05 -21.41 -6.41
N ILE A 296 0.41 -20.16 -6.57
CA ILE A 296 1.67 -19.66 -5.98
C ILE A 296 1.41 -19.07 -4.58
N SER A 297 2.33 -19.32 -3.64
CA SER A 297 2.32 -18.67 -2.32
C SER A 297 3.07 -17.34 -2.36
N VAL A 298 2.51 -16.31 -1.71
CA VAL A 298 3.11 -14.97 -1.53
C VAL A 298 3.82 -14.82 -0.17
N GLY A 299 4.29 -15.92 0.41
CA GLY A 299 4.95 -15.93 1.72
C GLY A 299 4.02 -15.78 2.92
N ARG A 300 2.69 -15.84 2.76
CA ARG A 300 1.76 -15.98 3.89
C ARG A 300 2.14 -17.19 4.73
N GLY A 301 2.06 -17.08 6.05
CA GLY A 301 2.59 -18.09 6.96
C GLY A 301 4.11 -18.06 7.14
N THR A 302 4.78 -16.99 6.72
CA THR A 302 6.16 -16.66 7.08
C THR A 302 6.19 -15.23 7.65
N GLU A 303 7.37 -14.68 7.98
CA GLU A 303 7.53 -13.25 8.33
C GLU A 303 7.85 -12.36 7.11
N LEU A 304 7.82 -12.93 5.89
CA LEU A 304 8.13 -12.26 4.63
C LEU A 304 6.92 -12.21 3.68
N GLN A 305 5.71 -12.07 4.24
CA GLN A 305 4.48 -11.95 3.44
C GLN A 305 4.58 -10.78 2.46
N PHE A 306 4.15 -11.00 1.22
CA PHE A 306 4.26 -10.05 0.10
C PHE A 306 5.67 -9.49 -0.15
N GLN A 307 6.70 -10.24 0.25
CA GLN A 307 8.12 -9.94 -0.05
C GLN A 307 8.83 -11.13 -0.70
N ILE A 308 8.14 -12.24 -0.89
CA ILE A 308 8.63 -13.46 -1.55
C ILE A 308 7.48 -14.08 -2.35
N TYR A 309 7.82 -14.91 -3.35
CA TYR A 309 6.83 -15.81 -3.96
C TYR A 309 7.45 -17.17 -4.28
N GLY A 310 6.63 -18.22 -4.29
CA GLY A 310 7.09 -19.58 -4.63
C GLY A 310 6.06 -20.67 -4.44
N ALA A 311 6.40 -21.90 -4.83
CA ALA A 311 5.59 -23.09 -4.60
C ALA A 311 6.45 -24.37 -4.57
N PRO A 312 5.95 -25.50 -4.04
CA PRO A 312 6.69 -26.77 -3.99
C PRO A 312 6.91 -27.42 -5.37
N PHE A 313 6.15 -26.99 -6.38
CA PHE A 313 6.21 -27.48 -7.76
C PHE A 313 7.06 -26.60 -8.70
N LEU A 314 7.60 -25.48 -8.22
CA LEU A 314 8.56 -24.68 -9.00
C LEU A 314 9.95 -25.36 -8.99
N PRO A 315 10.81 -25.06 -9.98
CA PRO A 315 12.20 -25.53 -10.00
C PRO A 315 12.94 -25.17 -8.71
N LYS A 316 13.84 -26.06 -8.28
CA LYS A 316 14.69 -25.79 -7.11
C LYS A 316 15.61 -24.61 -7.40
N THR A 317 15.74 -23.72 -6.42
CA THR A 317 16.66 -22.58 -6.43
C THR A 317 17.36 -22.50 -5.08
N ASP A 318 18.38 -21.65 -4.97
CA ASP A 318 19.09 -21.40 -3.71
C ASP A 318 18.19 -20.75 -2.63
N PHE A 319 17.06 -20.16 -3.03
CA PHE A 319 16.05 -19.64 -2.11
C PHE A 319 14.88 -20.62 -1.93
N SER A 320 14.50 -20.84 -0.68
CA SER A 320 13.30 -21.59 -0.31
C SER A 320 12.69 -21.10 1.01
N PHE A 321 11.41 -21.40 1.23
CA PHE A 321 10.67 -21.06 2.44
C PHE A 321 9.58 -22.11 2.71
N THR A 322 9.17 -22.25 3.98
CA THR A 322 8.10 -23.18 4.38
C THR A 322 6.99 -22.41 5.10
N PRO A 323 5.81 -22.23 4.48
CA PRO A 323 4.66 -21.62 5.13
C PRO A 323 4.16 -22.40 6.36
N GLN A 324 3.83 -21.70 7.44
CA GLN A 324 3.30 -22.21 8.70
C GLN A 324 2.08 -21.39 9.16
N PRO A 325 1.09 -21.97 9.86
CA PRO A 325 -0.01 -21.20 10.44
C PRO A 325 0.48 -20.08 11.37
N ASN A 326 0.03 -18.84 11.14
CA ASN A 326 0.32 -17.70 12.02
C ASN A 326 -0.83 -16.67 12.04
N PHE A 327 -0.72 -15.63 12.87
CA PHE A 327 -1.72 -14.54 12.99
C PHE A 327 -2.01 -13.79 11.67
N GLY A 328 -1.11 -13.87 10.69
CA GLY A 328 -1.38 -13.36 9.34
C GLY A 328 -2.18 -14.33 8.46
N SER A 329 -2.12 -15.63 8.75
CA SER A 329 -2.66 -16.69 7.90
C SER A 329 -2.76 -18.01 8.67
N LYS A 330 -3.95 -18.34 9.18
CA LYS A 330 -4.25 -19.65 9.81
C LYS A 330 -4.08 -20.84 8.85
N TYR A 331 -4.36 -20.64 7.56
CA TYR A 331 -4.32 -21.70 6.52
C TYR A 331 -3.53 -21.21 5.30
N PRO A 332 -2.19 -21.10 5.38
CA PRO A 332 -1.38 -20.56 4.29
C PRO A 332 -1.31 -21.53 3.10
N LYS A 333 -1.20 -20.97 1.88
CA LYS A 333 -0.93 -21.77 0.67
C LYS A 333 0.38 -22.53 0.86
N HIS A 334 0.34 -23.84 0.59
CA HIS A 334 1.47 -24.77 0.77
C HIS A 334 1.97 -24.90 2.21
N GLU A 335 1.05 -24.85 3.19
CA GLU A 335 1.33 -25.15 4.59
C GLU A 335 2.18 -26.42 4.76
N ASN A 336 3.22 -26.32 5.59
CA ASN A 336 4.18 -27.38 5.91
C ASN A 336 4.99 -27.94 4.71
N LYS A 337 4.95 -27.28 3.54
CA LYS A 337 5.71 -27.70 2.34
C LYS A 337 6.78 -26.69 1.97
N VAL A 338 7.99 -27.19 1.70
CA VAL A 338 9.09 -26.38 1.17
C VAL A 338 8.70 -25.83 -0.21
N CYS A 339 8.67 -24.52 -0.32
CA CYS A 339 8.44 -23.77 -1.54
C CYS A 339 9.76 -23.23 -2.08
N TYR A 340 10.04 -23.42 -3.36
CA TYR A 340 11.15 -22.76 -4.07
C TYR A 340 10.59 -21.57 -4.85
N GLY A 341 11.42 -20.54 -5.07
CA GLY A 341 10.99 -19.33 -5.76
C GLY A 341 11.94 -18.16 -5.54
N VAL A 342 11.40 -16.95 -5.40
CA VAL A 342 12.19 -15.70 -5.43
C VAL A 342 12.00 -14.90 -4.14
N ASN A 343 13.12 -14.38 -3.63
CA ASN A 343 13.13 -13.40 -2.54
C ASN A 343 13.23 -11.97 -3.09
N LEU A 344 12.26 -11.13 -2.74
CA LEU A 344 12.13 -9.75 -3.19
C LEU A 344 12.37 -8.73 -2.06
N THR A 345 12.86 -9.13 -0.87
CA THR A 345 13.10 -8.21 0.28
C THR A 345 14.08 -7.08 -0.02
N ASN A 346 14.94 -7.23 -1.04
CA ASN A 346 15.91 -6.23 -1.47
C ASN A 346 15.52 -5.54 -2.79
N SER A 347 14.27 -5.71 -3.25
CA SER A 347 13.80 -5.12 -4.51
C SER A 347 13.73 -3.59 -4.43
N PRO A 348 14.02 -2.87 -5.54
CA PRO A 348 13.86 -1.42 -5.60
C PRO A 348 12.38 -1.02 -5.46
N LYS A 349 12.14 0.25 -5.09
CA LYS A 349 10.79 0.83 -5.09
C LYS A 349 10.21 0.78 -6.51
N LEU A 350 8.98 0.29 -6.65
CA LEU A 350 8.30 0.16 -7.93
C LEU A 350 7.60 1.47 -8.31
N ASN A 351 7.61 1.79 -9.61
CA ASN A 351 6.86 2.92 -10.21
C ASN A 351 5.86 2.44 -11.28
N SER A 352 5.66 1.12 -11.36
CA SER A 352 4.72 0.44 -12.27
C SER A 352 4.47 -0.97 -11.73
N LEU A 353 3.40 -1.65 -12.16
CA LEU A 353 3.20 -3.07 -11.87
C LEU A 353 4.34 -3.90 -12.48
N ASP A 354 4.94 -4.79 -11.71
CA ASP A 354 5.95 -5.71 -12.22
C ASP A 354 5.31 -7.07 -12.52
N LEU A 355 4.93 -7.25 -13.79
CA LEU A 355 4.34 -8.49 -14.29
C LEU A 355 5.38 -9.60 -14.46
N SER A 356 6.69 -9.31 -14.39
CA SER A 356 7.73 -10.32 -14.58
C SER A 356 7.63 -11.41 -13.52
N TYR A 357 7.27 -11.08 -12.28
CA TYR A 357 7.07 -12.07 -11.20
C TYR A 357 6.03 -13.12 -11.60
N LEU A 358 4.87 -12.66 -12.06
CA LEU A 358 3.72 -13.49 -12.42
C LEU A 358 4.02 -14.35 -13.66
N ILE A 359 4.61 -13.74 -14.70
CA ILE A 359 4.95 -14.42 -15.96
C ILE A 359 6.10 -15.43 -15.75
N ASN A 360 7.13 -15.09 -14.96
CA ASN A 360 8.22 -16.01 -14.65
C ASN A 360 7.72 -17.22 -13.86
N ALA A 361 6.82 -17.02 -12.89
CA ALA A 361 6.19 -18.11 -12.15
C ALA A 361 5.28 -18.98 -13.04
N TYR A 362 4.52 -18.38 -13.96
CA TYR A 362 3.70 -19.10 -14.94
C TYR A 362 4.56 -19.98 -15.86
N ASN A 363 5.65 -19.42 -16.40
CA ASN A 363 6.57 -20.14 -17.28
C ASN A 363 7.39 -21.21 -16.57
N ALA A 364 7.70 -21.02 -15.28
CA ALA A 364 8.36 -22.02 -14.45
C ALA A 364 7.41 -23.13 -13.93
N THR A 365 6.08 -22.97 -14.10
CA THR A 365 5.10 -23.98 -13.68
C THR A 365 4.95 -25.05 -14.75
N SER A 366 5.24 -26.30 -14.39
CA SER A 366 5.20 -27.45 -15.31
C SER A 366 3.81 -27.75 -15.86
N ASP A 367 2.78 -27.70 -15.00
CA ASP A 367 1.38 -27.85 -15.38
C ASP A 367 0.66 -26.49 -15.37
N LYS A 368 0.76 -25.79 -16.50
CA LYS A 368 0.15 -24.47 -16.71
C LYS A 368 -1.36 -24.46 -16.48
N SER A 369 -2.07 -25.59 -16.68
CA SER A 369 -3.52 -25.69 -16.45
C SER A 369 -3.91 -25.54 -14.97
N LYS A 370 -2.95 -25.75 -14.06
CA LYS A 370 -3.12 -25.60 -12.62
C LYS A 370 -2.58 -24.26 -12.08
N PHE A 371 -2.09 -23.35 -12.92
CA PHE A 371 -1.50 -22.11 -12.42
C PHE A 371 -2.55 -21.17 -11.83
N PHE A 372 -3.58 -20.81 -12.61
CA PHE A 372 -4.69 -19.98 -12.16
C PHE A 372 -5.74 -20.80 -11.39
N LEU A 373 -6.37 -20.19 -10.38
CA LEU A 373 -7.45 -20.84 -9.63
C LEU A 373 -8.75 -20.82 -10.45
N THR A 374 -9.41 -21.98 -10.58
CA THR A 374 -10.64 -22.17 -11.36
C THR A 374 -11.87 -21.43 -10.80
N ASN A 375 -11.76 -20.81 -9.63
CA ASN A 375 -12.81 -20.01 -8.99
C ASN A 375 -12.95 -18.57 -9.54
N GLY A 376 -12.15 -18.21 -10.56
CA GLY A 376 -12.16 -16.88 -11.19
C GLY A 376 -11.61 -15.76 -10.29
N PHE A 377 -10.92 -16.09 -9.19
CA PHE A 377 -10.41 -15.07 -8.27
C PHE A 377 -9.30 -14.20 -8.90
N PHE A 378 -8.48 -14.78 -9.78
CA PHE A 378 -7.52 -14.01 -10.59
C PHE A 378 -8.21 -12.93 -11.42
N THR A 379 -9.28 -13.29 -12.14
CA THR A 379 -10.09 -12.36 -12.94
C THR A 379 -10.66 -11.22 -12.10
N LYS A 380 -11.10 -11.49 -10.86
CA LYS A 380 -11.61 -10.45 -9.94
C LYS A 380 -10.51 -9.50 -9.43
N LEU A 381 -9.29 -10.01 -9.20
CA LEU A 381 -8.13 -9.19 -8.84
C LEU A 381 -7.65 -8.33 -10.02
N ALA A 382 -7.52 -8.93 -11.21
CA ALA A 382 -7.19 -8.26 -12.47
C ALA A 382 -8.28 -7.28 -12.91
N GLY A 383 -9.55 -7.57 -12.62
CA GLY A 383 -10.69 -6.78 -13.07
C GLY A 383 -11.02 -6.95 -14.56
N THR A 384 -10.37 -7.89 -15.24
CA THR A 384 -10.57 -8.26 -16.65
C THR A 384 -10.14 -9.72 -16.84
N LYS A 385 -10.74 -10.43 -17.79
CA LYS A 385 -10.21 -11.73 -18.27
C LYS A 385 -8.94 -11.54 -19.10
N GLN A 386 -8.73 -10.36 -19.69
CA GLN A 386 -7.70 -10.11 -20.69
C GLN A 386 -6.29 -10.46 -20.16
N LEU A 387 -5.92 -9.99 -18.97
CA LEU A 387 -4.60 -10.26 -18.38
C LEU A 387 -4.29 -11.77 -18.28
N GLN A 388 -5.27 -12.60 -17.93
CA GLN A 388 -5.06 -14.06 -17.88
C GLN A 388 -4.81 -14.61 -19.28
N ASN A 389 -5.70 -14.29 -20.22
CA ASN A 389 -5.63 -14.76 -21.61
C ASN A 389 -4.29 -14.38 -22.27
N GLN A 390 -3.79 -13.16 -22.03
CA GLN A 390 -2.52 -12.69 -22.60
C GLN A 390 -1.30 -13.42 -22.02
N ILE A 391 -1.30 -13.73 -20.72
CA ILE A 391 -0.25 -14.54 -20.08
C ILE A 391 -0.27 -15.97 -20.63
N GLU A 392 -1.46 -16.55 -20.81
CA GLU A 392 -1.64 -17.89 -21.38
C GLU A 392 -1.22 -17.95 -22.86
N ALA A 393 -1.47 -16.88 -23.62
CA ALA A 393 -1.01 -16.71 -25.00
C ALA A 393 0.50 -16.41 -25.13
N GLY A 394 1.20 -16.13 -24.02
CA GLY A 394 2.63 -15.82 -24.02
C GLY A 394 2.97 -14.42 -24.56
N GLU A 395 2.06 -13.46 -24.44
CA GLU A 395 2.33 -12.07 -24.84
C GLU A 395 3.44 -11.42 -23.98
N SER A 396 4.17 -10.47 -24.57
CA SER A 396 5.20 -9.72 -23.85
C SER A 396 4.60 -8.73 -22.85
N ILE A 397 5.38 -8.35 -21.83
CA ILE A 397 4.96 -7.38 -20.80
C ILE A 397 4.57 -6.04 -21.43
N GLU A 398 5.27 -5.63 -22.48
CA GLU A 398 5.03 -4.39 -23.23
C GLU A 398 3.67 -4.43 -23.92
N ASN A 399 3.35 -5.53 -24.59
CA ASN A 399 2.05 -5.74 -25.24
C ASN A 399 0.91 -5.80 -24.22
N ILE A 400 1.11 -6.53 -23.11
CA ILE A 400 0.15 -6.60 -22.00
C ILE A 400 -0.12 -5.20 -21.42
N LYS A 401 0.93 -4.43 -21.12
CA LYS A 401 0.76 -3.05 -20.60
C LYS A 401 0.17 -2.07 -21.61
N ALA A 402 0.34 -2.32 -22.91
CA ALA A 402 -0.24 -1.48 -23.94
C ALA A 402 -1.78 -1.54 -23.96
N THR A 403 -2.40 -2.68 -23.64
CA THR A 403 -3.87 -2.84 -23.76
C THR A 403 -4.66 -1.98 -22.77
N TRP A 404 -4.13 -1.73 -21.57
CA TRP A 404 -4.79 -0.85 -20.59
C TRP A 404 -4.37 0.62 -20.65
N LYS A 405 -3.44 1.00 -21.54
CA LYS A 405 -2.95 2.39 -21.65
C LYS A 405 -4.07 3.40 -21.89
N ASP A 406 -4.98 3.11 -22.83
CA ASP A 406 -6.12 3.97 -23.14
C ASP A 406 -7.09 4.10 -21.94
N GLY A 407 -7.22 3.02 -21.16
CA GLY A 407 -7.96 3.01 -19.90
C GLY A 407 -7.33 3.91 -18.84
N LEU A 408 -6.00 3.82 -18.68
CA LEU A 408 -5.24 4.70 -17.79
C LEU A 408 -5.34 6.17 -18.21
N ASP A 409 -5.29 6.48 -19.51
CA ASP A 409 -5.35 7.86 -20.01
C ASP A 409 -6.76 8.45 -19.91
N LYS A 410 -7.82 7.64 -20.00
CA LYS A 410 -9.18 8.03 -19.61
C LYS A 410 -9.27 8.26 -18.10
N PHE A 411 -8.79 7.32 -17.28
CA PHE A 411 -8.83 7.43 -15.82
C PHE A 411 -8.07 8.66 -15.29
N LYS A 412 -6.88 8.99 -15.83
CA LYS A 412 -6.12 10.20 -15.48
C LYS A 412 -6.95 11.49 -15.63
N LYS A 413 -7.70 11.62 -16.73
CA LYS A 413 -8.59 12.77 -17.00
C LYS A 413 -9.77 12.84 -16.03
N ILE A 414 -10.27 11.69 -15.57
CA ILE A 414 -11.33 11.65 -14.57
C ILE A 414 -10.76 11.98 -13.18
N ARG A 415 -9.69 11.30 -12.76
CA ARG A 415 -8.94 11.53 -11.51
C ARG A 415 -8.60 13.00 -11.29
N SER A 416 -8.16 13.72 -12.33
CA SER A 416 -7.76 15.13 -12.21
C SER A 416 -8.86 16.08 -11.73
N LYS A 417 -10.14 15.70 -11.85
CA LYS A 417 -11.28 16.47 -11.29
C LYS A 417 -11.34 16.43 -9.75
N TYR A 418 -10.73 15.41 -9.14
CA TYR A 418 -10.92 15.02 -7.74
C TYR A 418 -9.62 15.03 -6.93
N LEU A 419 -8.52 15.53 -7.50
CA LEU A 419 -7.25 15.64 -6.78
C LEU A 419 -7.32 16.80 -5.77
N LEU A 420 -6.92 16.49 -4.54
CA LEU A 420 -6.81 17.42 -3.43
C LEU A 420 -5.35 17.85 -3.19
N TYR A 421 -4.40 17.17 -3.86
CA TYR A 421 -2.98 17.36 -3.71
C TYR A 421 -2.28 17.36 -5.08
N ASN A 422 -1.15 18.08 -5.14
CA ASN A 422 -0.25 18.13 -6.31
C ASN A 422 0.60 16.87 -6.47
#